data_AF-A0A832M0F9-F1
#
_entry.id   AF-A0A832M0F9-F1
#
_cell.length_a   1.000
_cell.length_b   1.000
_cell.length_c   1.000
_cell.angle_alpha   90.00
_cell.angle_beta   90.00
_cell.angle_gamma   90.00
#
_symmetry.space_group_name_H-M   'P 1'
#
loop_
_entity.id
_entity.type
_entity.pdbx_description
1 polymer ?
#
loop_
_entity_poly.entity_id
_entity_poly.type
_entity_poly.pdbx_seq_one_letter_code
_entity_poly.pdbx_strand_id
1 'polypeptide(L)'
;WLEGEGGRVLVATDVASEGLNLQVASVLVNYEPPWSPVKLEQRIGRVWRLGQKRDVDVYTVFLAVDSDRTVLEVLYRKLVAMGRALGKLQKPPVGEEAYVIDLEERGSQQPLVPVVKRGTRLRRVSEYTLRNEYIREGRQGFEKLVDAIADTLAQLQRDLEKVGGYRRPSREDVVRFAQRSTGFSALSEAYSSILELAEAVGKLHPELVQRVDGKLFVRAPGGALISFDKLQEALSTLLAQLPSWSRAPLLVSLGERDSEVRIYEVSVISNENRVLYSEPVGVDESGRLLRGAELVKLFAGALRNLVFETQEFSVQDRDFDTRLLSHANDLLRDLTSDYRTYKHELPRLAPSTRAQGRDLLHYMRVGSPRLLGVIRFTSETSFSSERELSMEEKKRIEAEAMRIALDYEKAQGREPVDVSGKEHFDILSRDPKTGEVRYIEVKGHAGPSLLAELSESEYQVAQEKRDRYWLYIVCDIAKGKPQLVAVQDPLSRMKVEVVGAVKYILKPRSPALW
;
A
#
# COMPACT_ATOMS: atom_id res chain seq x y z
N TRP A 1 2.44 -46.00 -15.84
CA TRP A 1 1.70 -46.15 -14.56
C TRP A 1 0.34 -45.47 -14.60
N LEU A 2 0.28 -44.18 -14.94
CA LEU A 2 -0.99 -43.46 -15.15
C LEU A 2 -1.70 -43.87 -16.47
N GLU A 3 -1.02 -44.54 -17.40
CA GLU A 3 -1.60 -45.06 -18.66
C GLU A 3 -2.18 -46.49 -18.56
N GLY A 4 -2.07 -47.16 -17.40
CA GLY A 4 -2.65 -48.50 -17.17
C GLY A 4 -3.87 -48.44 -16.24
N GLU A 5 -4.69 -49.50 -16.20
CA GLU A 5 -6.02 -49.57 -15.54
C GLU A 5 -6.08 -49.22 -14.03
N GLY A 6 -4.97 -48.86 -13.38
CA GLY A 6 -4.84 -48.79 -11.91
C GLY A 6 -4.51 -47.43 -11.27
N GLY A 7 -4.49 -46.31 -12.01
CA GLY A 7 -4.19 -44.99 -11.43
C GLY A 7 -5.21 -43.91 -11.79
N ARG A 8 -6.24 -43.69 -10.96
CA ARG A 8 -7.29 -42.68 -11.22
C ARG A 8 -7.07 -41.32 -10.54
N VAL A 9 -6.29 -41.24 -9.44
CA VAL A 9 -6.03 -40.00 -8.69
C VAL A 9 -4.56 -39.94 -8.26
N LEU A 10 -3.95 -38.76 -8.43
CA LEU A 10 -2.60 -38.45 -8.00
C LEU A 10 -2.65 -37.28 -7.01
N VAL A 11 -2.33 -37.55 -5.74
CA VAL A 11 -2.15 -36.49 -4.74
C VAL A 11 -0.67 -36.12 -4.72
N ALA A 12 -0.38 -34.86 -4.99
CA ALA A 12 0.99 -34.34 -5.00
C ALA A 12 1.03 -33.02 -4.23
N THR A 13 2.05 -32.86 -3.39
CA THR A 13 2.44 -31.56 -2.85
C THR A 13 3.22 -30.78 -3.90
N ASP A 14 3.40 -29.47 -3.73
CA ASP A 14 4.23 -28.65 -4.64
C ASP A 14 5.62 -29.26 -4.86
N VAL A 15 6.23 -29.78 -3.79
CA VAL A 15 7.57 -30.37 -3.82
C VAL A 15 7.62 -31.67 -4.64
N ALA A 16 6.53 -32.46 -4.63
CA ALA A 16 6.44 -33.69 -5.40
C ALA A 16 6.01 -33.44 -6.86
N SER A 17 5.39 -32.30 -7.16
CA SER A 17 4.87 -31.95 -8.49
C SER A 17 5.85 -31.10 -9.32
N GLU A 18 6.90 -30.55 -8.72
CA GLU A 18 8.04 -29.95 -9.40
C GLU A 18 8.90 -31.01 -10.13
N GLY A 19 8.57 -31.25 -11.42
CA GLY A 19 9.41 -32.05 -12.33
C GLY A 19 8.70 -33.26 -12.96
N LEU A 20 7.53 -33.64 -12.47
CA LEU A 20 6.71 -34.70 -13.08
C LEU A 20 5.98 -34.18 -14.32
N ASN A 21 5.99 -34.99 -15.38
CA ASN A 21 5.16 -34.78 -16.55
C ASN A 21 3.87 -35.61 -16.39
N LEU A 22 2.73 -34.96 -16.25
CA LEU A 22 1.45 -35.58 -15.89
C LEU A 22 0.40 -35.44 -17.01
N GLN A 23 0.85 -35.36 -18.27
CA GLN A 23 0.03 -35.28 -19.50
C GLN A 23 -0.99 -36.43 -19.68
N VAL A 24 -0.87 -37.46 -18.87
CA VAL A 24 -1.74 -38.64 -18.79
C VAL A 24 -2.98 -38.39 -17.90
N ALA A 25 -2.91 -37.40 -17.02
CA ALA A 25 -4.06 -36.88 -16.28
C ALA A 25 -4.73 -35.77 -17.10
N SER A 26 -6.01 -35.55 -16.86
CA SER A 26 -6.78 -34.44 -17.45
C SER A 26 -7.62 -33.68 -16.42
N VAL A 27 -7.58 -34.10 -15.14
CA VAL A 27 -8.26 -33.42 -14.04
C VAL A 27 -7.23 -33.08 -12.98
N LEU A 28 -7.16 -31.81 -12.61
CA LEU A 28 -6.31 -31.29 -11.55
C LEU A 28 -7.19 -30.73 -10.43
N VAL A 29 -6.98 -31.19 -9.19
CA VAL A 29 -7.66 -30.64 -8.01
C VAL A 29 -6.62 -29.98 -7.10
N ASN A 30 -6.65 -28.65 -7.04
CA ASN A 30 -5.92 -27.88 -6.05
C ASN A 30 -6.70 -27.95 -4.73
N TYR A 31 -6.27 -28.83 -3.84
CA TYR A 31 -6.86 -28.96 -2.50
C TYR A 31 -6.66 -27.70 -1.64
N GLU A 32 -5.57 -26.98 -1.86
CA GLU A 32 -5.32 -25.67 -1.29
C GLU A 32 -5.07 -24.65 -2.42
N PRO A 33 -5.58 -23.42 -2.30
CA PRO A 33 -5.30 -22.37 -3.26
C PRO A 33 -3.83 -21.94 -3.12
N PRO A 34 -3.03 -21.99 -4.20
CA PRO A 34 -1.63 -21.61 -4.12
C PRO A 34 -1.50 -20.09 -4.00
N TRP A 35 -0.81 -19.54 -2.99
CA TRP A 35 -0.61 -18.10 -2.78
C TRP A 35 0.13 -17.34 -3.91
N SER A 36 0.64 -18.06 -4.91
CA SER A 36 1.38 -17.55 -6.06
C SER A 36 0.75 -18.03 -7.38
N PRO A 37 0.43 -17.12 -8.31
CA PRO A 37 -0.03 -17.49 -9.66
C PRO A 37 0.97 -18.32 -10.45
N VAL A 38 2.27 -18.08 -10.22
CA VAL A 38 3.33 -18.84 -10.87
C VAL A 38 3.25 -20.31 -10.44
N LYS A 39 2.92 -20.56 -9.17
CA LYS A 39 2.68 -21.93 -8.69
C LYS A 39 1.42 -22.53 -9.30
N LEU A 40 0.35 -21.76 -9.43
CA LEU A 40 -0.88 -22.22 -10.08
C LEU A 40 -0.63 -22.62 -11.54
N GLU A 41 0.03 -21.75 -12.30
CA GLU A 41 0.41 -22.01 -13.70
C GLU A 41 1.35 -23.22 -13.79
N GLN A 42 2.33 -23.32 -12.90
CA GLN A 42 3.24 -24.46 -12.87
C GLN A 42 2.54 -25.78 -12.55
N ARG A 43 1.48 -25.78 -11.71
CA ARG A 43 0.65 -26.95 -11.39
C ARG A 43 -0.20 -27.35 -12.60
N ILE A 44 -0.90 -26.39 -13.21
CA ILE A 44 -1.70 -26.61 -14.43
C ILE A 44 -0.80 -27.11 -15.56
N GLY A 45 0.35 -26.47 -15.73
CA GLY A 45 1.40 -26.82 -16.67
C GLY A 45 2.09 -28.14 -16.38
N ARG A 46 1.69 -28.94 -15.39
CA ARG A 46 2.07 -30.37 -15.29
C ARG A 46 1.15 -31.29 -16.08
N VAL A 47 -0.11 -30.90 -16.20
CA VAL A 47 -1.19 -31.66 -16.83
C VAL A 47 -1.45 -31.13 -18.25
N TRP A 48 -1.40 -29.81 -18.41
CA TRP A 48 -1.59 -29.09 -19.66
C TRP A 48 -0.24 -28.75 -20.30
N ARG A 49 0.24 -29.64 -21.18
CA ARG A 49 1.49 -29.51 -21.94
C ARG A 49 1.32 -30.06 -23.36
N LEU A 50 2.24 -29.72 -24.26
CA LEU A 50 2.32 -30.26 -25.63
C LEU A 50 2.28 -31.81 -25.62
N GLY A 51 1.23 -32.39 -26.19
CA GLY A 51 0.99 -33.84 -26.21
C GLY A 51 -0.26 -34.31 -25.44
N GLN A 52 -0.92 -33.42 -24.69
CA GLN A 52 -2.22 -33.70 -24.06
C GLN A 52 -3.32 -33.88 -25.12
N LYS A 53 -4.15 -34.93 -24.97
CA LYS A 53 -5.21 -35.30 -25.93
C LYS A 53 -6.63 -35.11 -25.41
N ARG A 54 -6.79 -34.81 -24.11
CA ARG A 54 -8.07 -34.58 -23.43
C ARG A 54 -8.14 -33.15 -22.93
N ASP A 55 -9.34 -32.59 -22.87
CA ASP A 55 -9.55 -31.29 -22.23
C ASP A 55 -9.15 -31.37 -20.75
N VAL A 56 -8.51 -30.32 -20.24
CA VAL A 56 -7.96 -30.28 -18.88
C VAL A 56 -8.88 -29.48 -17.97
N ASP A 57 -9.52 -30.15 -17.03
CA ASP A 57 -10.36 -29.53 -16.00
C ASP A 57 -9.54 -29.26 -14.74
N VAL A 58 -9.65 -28.02 -14.23
CA VAL A 58 -8.91 -27.58 -13.04
C VAL A 58 -9.88 -27.10 -11.98
N TYR A 59 -9.96 -27.85 -10.88
CA TYR A 59 -10.75 -27.50 -9.71
C TYR A 59 -9.84 -26.92 -8.64
N THR A 60 -10.25 -25.82 -8.01
CA THR A 60 -9.56 -25.27 -6.83
C THR A 60 -10.54 -25.19 -5.68
N VAL A 61 -10.20 -25.87 -4.59
CA VAL A 61 -11.05 -25.98 -3.40
C VAL A 61 -10.76 -24.78 -2.51
N PHE A 62 -11.82 -24.11 -2.07
CA PHE A 62 -11.77 -23.03 -1.08
C PHE A 62 -12.71 -23.41 0.06
N LEU A 63 -12.27 -23.20 1.30
CA LEU A 63 -13.03 -23.54 2.50
C LEU A 63 -14.02 -22.42 2.93
N ALA A 64 -14.27 -21.44 2.04
CA ALA A 64 -15.16 -20.28 2.27
C ALA A 64 -14.88 -19.45 3.54
N VAL A 65 -13.73 -19.63 4.16
CA VAL A 65 -13.23 -18.81 5.27
C VAL A 65 -12.60 -17.51 4.75
N ASP A 66 -12.59 -16.46 5.59
CA ASP A 66 -12.05 -15.14 5.21
C ASP A 66 -10.59 -15.19 4.70
N SER A 67 -9.80 -16.13 5.23
CA SER A 67 -8.42 -16.36 4.77
C SER A 67 -8.36 -16.85 3.32
N ASP A 68 -9.22 -17.80 2.95
CA ASP A 68 -9.24 -18.41 1.62
C ASP A 68 -9.80 -17.43 0.58
N ARG A 69 -10.78 -16.62 0.99
CA ARG A 69 -11.30 -15.50 0.18
C ARG A 69 -10.22 -14.44 -0.08
N THR A 70 -9.43 -14.12 0.94
CA THR A 70 -8.29 -13.20 0.81
C THR A 70 -7.22 -13.78 -0.13
N VAL A 71 -6.93 -15.08 -0.04
CA VAL A 71 -6.00 -15.77 -0.96
C VAL A 71 -6.49 -15.68 -2.40
N LEU A 72 -7.78 -15.94 -2.63
CA LEU A 72 -8.41 -15.87 -3.94
C LEU A 72 -8.29 -14.46 -4.54
N GLU A 73 -8.60 -13.42 -3.76
CA GLU A 73 -8.49 -12.03 -4.20
C GLU A 73 -7.05 -11.64 -4.55
N VAL A 74 -6.08 -12.05 -3.72
CA VAL A 74 -4.66 -11.80 -3.96
C VAL A 74 -4.17 -12.53 -5.21
N LEU A 75 -4.56 -13.79 -5.40
CA LEU A 75 -4.22 -14.57 -6.59
C LEU A 75 -4.78 -13.96 -7.86
N TYR A 76 -6.06 -13.60 -7.82
CA TYR A 76 -6.75 -13.00 -8.94
C TYR A 76 -6.12 -11.67 -9.34
N ARG A 77 -5.82 -10.80 -8.37
CA ARG A 77 -5.10 -9.54 -8.61
C ARG A 77 -3.74 -9.76 -9.28
N LYS A 78 -2.95 -10.72 -8.80
CA LYS A 78 -1.64 -11.03 -9.38
C LYS A 78 -1.76 -11.61 -10.80
N LEU A 79 -2.75 -12.46 -11.07
CA LEU A 79 -3.01 -13.00 -12.41
C LEU A 79 -3.44 -11.93 -13.41
N VAL A 80 -4.33 -11.03 -13.01
CA VAL A 80 -4.77 -9.88 -13.83
C VAL A 80 -3.59 -8.95 -14.13
N ALA A 81 -2.72 -8.69 -13.15
CA ALA A 81 -1.51 -7.89 -13.34
C ALA A 81 -0.53 -8.54 -14.33
N MET A 82 -0.31 -9.87 -14.24
CA MET A 82 0.51 -10.63 -15.19
C MET A 82 -0.07 -10.60 -16.62
N GLY A 83 -1.39 -10.79 -16.76
CA GLY A 83 -2.07 -10.73 -18.06
C GLY A 83 -1.93 -9.36 -18.74
N ARG A 84 -2.04 -8.27 -17.97
CA ARG A 84 -1.81 -6.90 -18.46
C ARG A 84 -0.36 -6.67 -18.91
N ALA A 85 0.61 -7.19 -18.15
CA ALA A 85 2.04 -7.05 -18.47
C ALA A 85 2.48 -7.85 -19.73
N LEU A 86 1.78 -8.93 -20.06
CA LEU A 86 2.06 -9.79 -21.22
C LEU A 86 1.34 -9.33 -22.51
N GLY A 87 0.61 -8.21 -22.49
CA GLY A 87 0.05 -7.56 -23.69
C GLY A 87 -1.14 -8.26 -24.34
N LYS A 88 -1.70 -9.32 -23.73
CA LYS A 88 -2.95 -9.97 -24.17
C LYS A 88 -3.85 -10.20 -22.97
N LEU A 89 -5.11 -9.77 -23.07
CA LEU A 89 -6.22 -10.16 -22.18
C LEU A 89 -6.49 -11.68 -22.32
N GLN A 90 -5.56 -12.53 -21.90
CA GLN A 90 -5.86 -13.93 -21.67
C GLN A 90 -6.73 -14.00 -20.41
N LYS A 91 -7.85 -14.71 -20.48
CA LYS A 91 -8.66 -15.06 -19.31
C LYS A 91 -7.72 -15.66 -18.25
N PRO A 92 -7.80 -15.24 -16.97
CA PRO A 92 -7.03 -15.87 -15.91
C PRO A 92 -7.30 -17.38 -15.90
N PRO A 93 -6.32 -18.24 -15.58
CA PRO A 93 -6.50 -19.69 -15.45
C PRO A 93 -7.34 -20.10 -14.23
N VAL A 94 -8.20 -19.23 -13.72
CA VAL A 94 -9.15 -19.51 -12.64
C VAL A 94 -10.49 -19.81 -13.32
N GLY A 95 -11.05 -21.00 -13.04
CA GLY A 95 -12.16 -21.60 -13.80
C GLY A 95 -13.46 -20.77 -13.86
N GLU A 96 -14.38 -21.20 -14.73
CA GLU A 96 -15.62 -20.48 -15.07
C GLU A 96 -16.77 -20.71 -14.06
N GLU A 97 -16.68 -21.71 -13.17
CA GLU A 97 -17.73 -22.08 -12.19
C GLU A 97 -17.18 -22.34 -10.79
N ALA A 98 -17.90 -21.87 -9.77
CA ALA A 98 -17.62 -22.11 -8.34
C ALA A 98 -18.76 -22.90 -7.70
N TYR A 99 -18.44 -24.06 -7.10
CA TYR A 99 -19.38 -24.87 -6.33
C TYR A 99 -19.22 -24.51 -4.85
N VAL A 100 -20.27 -23.95 -4.24
CA VAL A 100 -20.29 -23.65 -2.80
C VAL A 100 -20.87 -24.87 -2.08
N ILE A 101 -20.06 -25.49 -1.22
CA ILE A 101 -20.46 -26.62 -0.39
C ILE A 101 -20.49 -26.14 1.06
N ASP A 102 -21.66 -26.21 1.69
CA ASP A 102 -21.81 -25.94 3.12
C ASP A 102 -21.38 -27.17 3.93
N LEU A 103 -20.38 -27.01 4.79
CA LEU A 103 -19.84 -28.08 5.63
C LEU A 103 -20.75 -28.43 6.82
N GLU A 104 -21.72 -27.56 7.16
CA GLU A 104 -22.63 -27.79 8.29
C GLU A 104 -23.82 -28.69 7.93
N GLU A 105 -24.19 -28.77 6.64
CA GLU A 105 -25.25 -29.66 6.17
C GLU A 105 -24.70 -30.97 5.56
N ARG A 106 -24.84 -32.04 6.38
CA ARG A 106 -24.83 -33.47 6.05
C ARG A 106 -23.49 -34.21 6.07
N GLY A 107 -23.33 -34.93 7.18
CA GLY A 107 -23.45 -36.39 7.21
C GLY A 107 -23.23 -37.15 5.90
N SER A 108 -22.18 -37.97 5.92
CA SER A 108 -21.97 -39.16 5.08
C SER A 108 -21.70 -38.91 3.59
N GLN A 109 -20.45 -38.57 3.26
CA GLN A 109 -19.53 -39.41 2.46
C GLN A 109 -18.53 -38.56 1.63
N GLN A 110 -17.23 -38.73 1.91
CA GLN A 110 -16.18 -38.64 0.89
C GLN A 110 -15.31 -39.91 1.00
N PRO A 111 -14.89 -40.52 -0.13
CA PRO A 111 -14.26 -41.82 -0.12
C PRO A 111 -12.75 -41.74 0.18
N LEU A 112 -12.27 -42.58 1.10
CA LEU A 112 -10.85 -42.85 1.32
C LEU A 112 -10.45 -44.12 0.55
N VAL A 113 -9.35 -44.10 -0.20
CA VAL A 113 -8.74 -45.31 -0.78
C VAL A 113 -7.74 -45.90 0.21
N PRO A 114 -7.88 -47.17 0.62
CA PRO A 114 -7.10 -47.68 1.73
C PRO A 114 -5.82 -48.47 1.34
N VAL A 115 -4.91 -48.70 2.30
CA VAL A 115 -3.63 -49.45 2.14
C VAL A 115 -3.47 -50.47 3.28
N VAL A 116 -3.12 -51.73 2.97
CA VAL A 116 -2.97 -52.81 3.96
C VAL A 116 -1.53 -53.33 4.02
N LYS A 117 -1.07 -53.68 5.22
CA LYS A 117 0.23 -54.29 5.49
C LYS A 117 0.09 -55.82 5.58
N ARG A 118 0.78 -56.56 4.70
CA ARG A 118 0.87 -58.04 4.78
C ARG A 118 2.35 -58.44 4.81
N GLY A 119 2.85 -58.82 5.98
CA GLY A 119 4.29 -59.06 6.20
C GLY A 119 5.14 -57.79 6.14
N THR A 120 6.34 -57.87 5.57
CA THR A 120 7.31 -56.75 5.49
C THR A 120 7.11 -55.78 4.31
N ARG A 121 6.07 -55.94 3.47
CA ARG A 121 5.79 -55.05 2.33
C ARG A 121 4.41 -54.40 2.41
N LEU A 122 4.35 -53.08 2.18
CA LEU A 122 3.13 -52.29 2.03
C LEU A 122 2.59 -52.43 0.59
N ARG A 123 1.30 -52.75 0.44
CA ARG A 123 0.66 -52.90 -0.88
C ARG A 123 -0.55 -51.97 -1.00
N ARG A 124 -0.60 -51.15 -2.05
CA ARG A 124 -1.77 -50.31 -2.38
C ARG A 124 -2.97 -51.23 -2.62
N VAL A 125 -4.07 -50.98 -1.94
CA VAL A 125 -5.30 -51.76 -2.13
C VAL A 125 -6.11 -51.02 -3.19
N SER A 126 -6.22 -51.59 -4.37
CA SER A 126 -7.17 -51.15 -5.37
C SER A 126 -8.51 -51.84 -5.15
N GLU A 127 -9.58 -51.31 -5.75
CA GLU A 127 -10.91 -51.92 -5.79
C GLU A 127 -10.85 -53.40 -6.26
N TYR A 128 -9.91 -53.71 -7.14
CA TYR A 128 -9.61 -55.07 -7.60
C TYR A 128 -9.10 -56.00 -6.48
N THR A 129 -8.25 -55.49 -5.57
CA THR A 129 -7.73 -56.25 -4.43
C THR A 129 -8.82 -56.50 -3.38
N LEU A 130 -9.69 -55.53 -3.13
CA LEU A 130 -10.86 -55.66 -2.26
C LEU A 130 -11.84 -56.71 -2.79
N ARG A 131 -12.11 -56.68 -4.10
CA ARG A 131 -13.01 -57.62 -4.77
C ARG A 131 -12.46 -59.04 -4.76
N ASN A 132 -11.16 -59.23 -5.01
CA ASN A 132 -10.53 -60.55 -4.99
C ASN A 132 -10.42 -61.16 -3.60
N GLU A 133 -10.18 -60.37 -2.54
CA GLU A 133 -10.18 -60.86 -1.16
C GLU A 133 -11.60 -61.24 -0.70
N TYR A 134 -12.62 -60.43 -1.05
CA TYR A 134 -14.02 -60.78 -0.76
C TYR A 134 -14.47 -62.05 -1.52
N ILE A 135 -14.07 -62.22 -2.79
CA ILE A 135 -14.37 -63.44 -3.56
C ILE A 135 -13.67 -64.68 -2.98
N ARG A 136 -12.46 -64.53 -2.41
CA ARG A 136 -11.69 -65.66 -1.87
C ARG A 136 -12.05 -66.06 -0.45
N GLU A 137 -12.27 -65.08 0.43
CA GLU A 137 -12.39 -65.31 1.89
C GLU A 137 -13.73 -64.79 2.46
N GLY A 138 -14.63 -64.31 1.61
CA GLY A 138 -15.94 -63.80 2.00
C GLY A 138 -15.87 -62.55 2.88
N ARG A 139 -16.91 -62.34 3.67
CA ARG A 139 -17.09 -61.14 4.52
C ARG A 139 -16.00 -61.02 5.61
N GLN A 140 -15.48 -62.15 6.08
CA GLN A 140 -14.47 -62.21 7.15
C GLN A 140 -13.07 -61.75 6.69
N GLY A 141 -12.68 -62.03 5.44
CA GLY A 141 -11.42 -61.53 4.87
C GLY A 141 -11.45 -60.02 4.62
N PHE A 142 -12.62 -59.50 4.21
CA PHE A 142 -12.84 -58.07 4.02
C PHE A 142 -12.73 -57.26 5.33
N GLU A 143 -13.31 -57.75 6.43
CA GLU A 143 -13.23 -57.08 7.73
C GLU A 143 -11.78 -56.97 8.24
N LYS A 144 -11.00 -58.06 8.17
CA LYS A 144 -9.57 -58.05 8.54
C LYS A 144 -8.74 -57.07 7.72
N LEU A 145 -9.12 -56.88 6.46
CA LEU A 145 -8.46 -55.93 5.56
C LEU A 145 -8.75 -54.50 6.02
N VAL A 146 -10.01 -54.17 6.32
CA VAL A 146 -10.45 -52.85 6.80
C VAL A 146 -9.77 -52.47 8.11
N ASP A 147 -9.64 -53.39 9.06
CA ASP A 147 -8.98 -53.12 10.34
C ASP A 147 -7.49 -52.77 10.14
N ALA A 148 -6.78 -53.52 9.30
CA ALA A 148 -5.38 -53.27 9.01
C ALA A 148 -5.12 -51.91 8.31
N ILE A 149 -6.12 -51.40 7.58
CA ILE A 149 -6.09 -50.07 6.96
C ILE A 149 -6.22 -49.00 8.05
N ALA A 150 -7.22 -49.14 8.92
CA ALA A 150 -7.48 -48.20 10.00
C ALA A 150 -6.25 -48.04 10.91
N ASP A 151 -5.61 -49.15 11.27
CA ASP A 151 -4.39 -49.17 12.08
C ASP A 151 -3.21 -48.46 11.38
N THR A 152 -3.09 -48.63 10.06
CA THR A 152 -2.04 -47.99 9.27
C THR A 152 -2.24 -46.48 9.17
N LEU A 153 -3.49 -46.02 9.01
CA LEU A 153 -3.84 -44.60 9.00
C LEU A 153 -3.56 -43.95 10.36
N ALA A 154 -3.95 -44.62 11.46
CA ALA A 154 -3.68 -44.14 12.81
C ALA A 154 -2.16 -44.05 13.10
N GLN A 155 -1.36 -44.98 12.58
CA GLN A 155 0.08 -44.95 12.73
C GLN A 155 0.74 -43.81 11.93
N LEU A 156 0.30 -43.59 10.68
CA LEU A 156 0.74 -42.48 9.84
C LEU A 156 0.44 -41.12 10.46
N GLN A 157 -0.75 -40.97 11.07
CA GLN A 157 -1.12 -39.77 11.80
C GLN A 157 -0.15 -39.48 12.95
N ARG A 158 0.15 -40.49 13.78
CA ARG A 158 1.12 -40.38 14.88
C ARG A 158 2.54 -40.05 14.40
N ASP A 159 2.94 -40.54 13.22
CA ASP A 159 4.27 -40.28 12.68
C ASP A 159 4.35 -38.90 11.99
N LEU A 160 3.27 -38.42 11.37
CA LEU A 160 3.13 -37.04 10.88
C LEU A 160 3.17 -36.02 12.03
N GLU A 161 2.54 -36.34 13.17
CA GLU A 161 2.61 -35.53 14.39
C GLU A 161 4.04 -35.43 14.94
N LYS A 162 4.86 -36.49 14.82
CA LYS A 162 6.29 -36.48 15.19
C LYS A 162 7.18 -35.72 14.20
N VAL A 163 6.81 -35.67 12.91
CA VAL A 163 7.53 -34.96 11.84
C VAL A 163 7.11 -33.48 11.74
N GLY A 164 6.15 -33.04 12.55
CA GLY A 164 5.59 -31.67 12.61
C GLY A 164 6.55 -30.54 13.04
N GLY A 165 7.73 -30.45 12.42
CA GLY A 165 8.67 -29.33 12.53
C GLY A 165 8.33 -28.12 11.65
N TYR A 166 7.29 -28.18 10.80
CA TYR A 166 6.66 -26.97 10.28
C TYR A 166 5.69 -26.45 11.33
N ARG A 167 6.15 -25.49 12.14
CA ARG A 167 5.24 -24.66 12.92
C ARG A 167 4.21 -24.08 11.96
N ARG A 168 2.96 -24.53 12.06
CA ARG A 168 1.85 -23.77 11.48
C ARG A 168 1.97 -22.36 12.07
N PRO A 169 2.12 -21.31 11.24
CA PRO A 169 2.21 -19.96 11.78
C PRO A 169 0.96 -19.75 12.62
N SER A 170 1.17 -19.39 13.89
CA SER A 170 0.04 -19.11 14.77
C SER A 170 -0.72 -17.91 14.20
N ARG A 171 -1.98 -17.73 14.62
CA ARG A 171 -2.73 -16.51 14.29
C ARG A 171 -1.91 -15.26 14.64
N GLU A 172 -1.16 -15.30 15.74
CA GLU A 172 -0.27 -14.21 16.16
C GLU A 172 0.89 -13.98 15.18
N ASP A 173 1.48 -15.05 14.63
CA ASP A 173 2.56 -14.93 13.64
C ASP A 173 2.06 -14.32 12.33
N VAL A 174 0.87 -14.73 11.87
CA VAL A 174 0.24 -14.17 10.66
C VAL A 174 -0.12 -12.70 10.85
N VAL A 175 -0.72 -12.34 12.00
CA VAL A 175 -1.05 -10.95 12.32
C VAL A 175 0.22 -10.10 12.42
N ARG A 176 1.26 -10.60 13.10
CA ARG A 176 2.55 -9.90 13.23
C ARG A 176 3.22 -9.69 11.87
N PHE A 177 3.17 -10.68 10.98
CA PHE A 177 3.68 -10.55 9.61
C PHE A 177 2.90 -9.52 8.81
N ALA A 178 1.57 -9.57 8.85
CA ALA A 178 0.70 -8.61 8.16
C ALA A 178 0.96 -7.18 8.66
N GLN A 179 1.06 -7.00 9.98
CA GLN A 179 1.33 -5.70 10.59
C GLN A 179 2.72 -5.16 10.22
N ARG A 180 3.77 -5.99 10.20
CA ARG A 180 5.12 -5.56 9.76
C ARG A 180 5.16 -5.20 8.28
N SER A 181 4.50 -5.99 7.44
CA SER A 181 4.54 -5.85 5.99
C SER A 181 3.67 -4.68 5.50
N THR A 182 2.50 -4.46 6.11
CA THR A 182 1.50 -3.51 5.61
C THR A 182 1.29 -2.30 6.52
N GLY A 183 1.71 -2.38 7.78
CA GLY A 183 1.39 -1.36 8.79
C GLY A 183 -0.05 -1.42 9.32
N PHE A 184 -0.84 -2.44 8.95
CA PHE A 184 -2.20 -2.65 9.46
C PHE A 184 -2.29 -3.93 10.28
N SER A 185 -2.95 -3.85 11.43
CA SER A 185 -3.17 -4.99 12.32
C SER A 185 -4.31 -5.90 11.85
N ALA A 186 -5.28 -5.34 11.10
CA ALA A 186 -6.44 -6.04 10.57
C ALA A 186 -7.00 -5.36 9.32
N LEU A 187 -7.77 -6.11 8.52
CA LEU A 187 -8.49 -5.57 7.36
C LEU A 187 -9.52 -4.50 7.75
N SER A 188 -10.18 -4.64 8.89
CA SER A 188 -11.13 -3.67 9.41
C SER A 188 -10.49 -2.30 9.69
N GLU A 189 -9.27 -2.29 10.22
CA GLU A 189 -8.50 -1.07 10.46
C GLU A 189 -8.07 -0.40 9.15
N ALA A 190 -7.67 -1.19 8.15
CA ALA A 190 -7.37 -0.68 6.82
C ALA A 190 -8.62 -0.04 6.19
N TYR A 191 -9.77 -0.71 6.27
CA TYR A 191 -11.04 -0.21 5.75
C TYR A 191 -11.46 1.09 6.44
N SER A 192 -11.44 1.15 7.78
CA SER A 192 -11.82 2.36 8.51
C SER A 192 -10.89 3.53 8.22
N SER A 193 -9.57 3.28 8.12
CA SER A 193 -8.59 4.33 7.80
C SER A 193 -8.80 4.89 6.40
N ILE A 194 -9.15 4.05 5.41
CA ILE A 194 -9.45 4.50 4.05
C ILE A 194 -10.74 5.33 4.02
N LEU A 195 -11.79 4.89 4.73
CA LEU A 195 -13.03 5.66 4.83
C LEU A 195 -12.80 7.04 5.45
N GLU A 196 -11.99 7.10 6.52
CA GLU A 196 -11.60 8.34 7.18
C GLU A 196 -10.86 9.31 6.23
N LEU A 197 -9.98 8.77 5.37
CA LEU A 197 -9.27 9.55 4.36
C LEU A 197 -10.21 10.01 3.26
N ALA A 198 -11.09 9.15 2.78
CA ALA A 198 -12.09 9.50 1.78
C ALA A 198 -13.05 10.59 2.28
N GLU A 199 -13.46 10.53 3.54
CA GLU A 199 -14.27 11.57 4.17
C GLU A 199 -13.51 12.91 4.27
N ALA A 200 -12.21 12.86 4.58
CA ALA A 200 -11.37 14.06 4.58
C ALA A 200 -11.28 14.68 3.17
N VAL A 201 -11.10 13.85 2.14
CA VAL A 201 -11.13 14.29 0.73
C VAL A 201 -12.49 14.90 0.38
N GLY A 202 -13.60 14.30 0.81
CA GLY A 202 -14.95 14.81 0.54
C GLY A 202 -15.25 16.16 1.20
N LYS A 203 -14.60 16.50 2.31
CA LYS A 203 -14.70 17.85 2.88
C LYS A 203 -14.03 18.91 2.01
N LEU A 204 -12.93 18.55 1.35
CA LEU A 204 -12.20 19.45 0.44
C LEU A 204 -12.84 19.49 -0.95
N HIS A 205 -13.34 18.34 -1.40
CA HIS A 205 -13.95 18.12 -2.72
C HIS A 205 -15.35 17.49 -2.57
N PRO A 206 -16.36 18.26 -2.09
CA PRO A 206 -17.73 17.77 -1.93
C PRO A 206 -18.36 17.28 -3.24
N GLU A 207 -17.87 17.76 -4.37
CA GLU A 207 -18.26 17.33 -5.71
C GLU A 207 -17.80 15.88 -6.03
N LEU A 208 -16.71 15.42 -5.41
CA LEU A 208 -16.13 14.09 -5.66
C LEU A 208 -16.62 13.05 -4.66
N VAL A 209 -16.70 13.39 -3.38
CA VAL A 209 -17.07 12.46 -2.31
C VAL A 209 -18.17 13.06 -1.45
N GLN A 210 -19.25 12.32 -1.28
CA GLN A 210 -20.43 12.78 -0.54
C GLN A 210 -20.97 11.68 0.39
N ARG A 211 -21.61 12.12 1.47
CA ARG A 211 -22.28 11.24 2.42
C ARG A 211 -23.79 11.28 2.19
N VAL A 212 -24.39 10.11 1.96
CA VAL A 212 -25.83 9.95 1.72
C VAL A 212 -26.32 8.84 2.66
N ASP A 213 -27.32 9.13 3.49
CA ASP A 213 -27.90 8.20 4.46
C ASP A 213 -26.87 7.47 5.33
N GLY A 214 -25.85 8.22 5.79
CA GLY A 214 -24.78 7.70 6.64
C GLY A 214 -23.66 6.95 5.90
N LYS A 215 -23.84 6.62 4.61
CA LYS A 215 -22.84 5.95 3.77
C LYS A 215 -22.07 6.91 2.89
N LEU A 216 -20.81 6.57 2.61
CA LEU A 216 -19.93 7.36 1.76
C LEU A 216 -20.05 6.90 0.30
N PHE A 217 -20.07 7.87 -0.62
CA PHE A 217 -20.12 7.63 -2.06
C PHE A 217 -19.09 8.50 -2.79
N VAL A 218 -18.52 7.94 -3.86
CA VAL A 218 -17.76 8.70 -4.87
C VAL A 218 -18.67 9.00 -6.05
N ARG A 219 -18.68 10.25 -6.51
CA ARG A 219 -19.31 10.65 -7.76
C ARG A 219 -18.37 10.34 -8.92
N ALA A 220 -18.82 9.51 -9.85
CA ALA A 220 -18.13 9.27 -11.10
C ALA A 220 -18.31 10.46 -12.06
N PRO A 221 -17.44 10.65 -13.07
CA PRO A 221 -17.57 11.74 -14.05
C PRO A 221 -18.93 11.80 -14.77
N GLY A 222 -19.59 10.63 -14.94
CA GLY A 222 -20.94 10.53 -15.51
C GLY A 222 -22.09 10.83 -14.53
N GLY A 223 -21.79 11.29 -13.31
CA GLY A 223 -22.77 11.62 -12.27
C GLY A 223 -23.26 10.44 -11.41
N ALA A 224 -22.89 9.21 -11.76
CA ALA A 224 -23.24 8.02 -10.99
C ALA A 224 -22.57 8.02 -9.61
N LEU A 225 -23.27 7.54 -8.59
CA LEU A 225 -22.76 7.42 -7.23
C LEU A 225 -22.31 5.99 -6.95
N ILE A 226 -21.03 5.83 -6.58
CA ILE A 226 -20.41 4.56 -6.28
C ILE A 226 -20.20 4.47 -4.76
N SER A 227 -20.89 3.52 -4.11
CA SER A 227 -20.75 3.28 -2.68
C SER A 227 -19.35 2.80 -2.32
N PHE A 228 -18.80 3.28 -1.19
CA PHE A 228 -17.55 2.75 -0.64
C PHE A 228 -17.66 1.30 -0.13
N ASP A 229 -18.87 0.74 -0.03
CA ASP A 229 -19.07 -0.70 0.13
C ASP A 229 -18.40 -1.48 -1.04
N LYS A 230 -18.29 -0.86 -2.22
CA LYS A 230 -17.49 -1.32 -3.36
C LYS A 230 -16.12 -0.64 -3.37
N LEU A 231 -15.34 -0.85 -2.31
CA LEU A 231 -14.11 -0.12 -2.01
C LEU A 231 -13.18 0.07 -3.22
N GLN A 232 -12.87 -1.00 -3.95
CA GLN A 232 -11.93 -0.95 -5.08
C GLN A 232 -12.44 -0.07 -6.24
N GLU A 233 -13.73 -0.15 -6.55
CA GLU A 233 -14.37 0.64 -7.60
C GLU A 233 -14.45 2.11 -7.20
N ALA A 234 -14.88 2.39 -5.96
CA ALA A 234 -14.97 3.73 -5.41
C ALA A 234 -13.58 4.42 -5.37
N LEU A 235 -12.56 3.73 -4.85
CA LEU A 235 -11.20 4.27 -4.78
C LEU A 235 -10.59 4.51 -6.16
N SER A 236 -10.74 3.57 -7.10
CA SER A 236 -10.21 3.75 -8.45
C SER A 236 -10.85 4.96 -9.13
N THR A 237 -12.15 5.16 -8.92
CA THR A 237 -12.91 6.29 -9.47
C THR A 237 -12.51 7.62 -8.81
N LEU A 238 -12.25 7.62 -7.50
CA LEU A 238 -11.78 8.80 -6.79
C LEU A 238 -10.38 9.21 -7.26
N LEU A 239 -9.44 8.26 -7.25
CA LEU A 239 -8.04 8.51 -7.63
C LEU A 239 -7.89 9.00 -9.08
N ALA A 240 -8.74 8.52 -10.00
CA ALA A 240 -8.72 8.96 -11.39
C ALA A 240 -9.16 10.43 -11.58
N GLN A 241 -9.85 11.02 -10.60
CA GLN A 241 -10.36 12.39 -10.66
C GLN A 241 -9.52 13.38 -9.85
N LEU A 242 -8.61 12.88 -9.00
CA LEU A 242 -7.73 13.75 -8.22
C LEU A 242 -6.62 14.33 -9.12
N PRO A 243 -6.23 15.60 -8.88
CA PRO A 243 -5.16 16.22 -9.64
C PRO A 243 -3.82 15.50 -9.43
N SER A 244 -3.03 15.40 -10.50
CA SER A 244 -1.66 14.92 -10.42
C SER A 244 -0.71 16.08 -10.14
N TRP A 245 0.26 15.88 -9.24
CA TRP A 245 1.31 16.85 -8.97
C TRP A 245 2.56 16.55 -9.80
N SER A 246 3.17 17.59 -10.36
CA SER A 246 4.43 17.47 -11.12
C SER A 246 5.65 17.46 -10.21
N ARG A 247 5.53 18.04 -9.01
CA ARG A 247 6.53 18.03 -7.94
C ARG A 247 5.88 17.61 -6.62
N ALA A 248 6.70 17.16 -5.66
CA ALA A 248 6.24 16.83 -4.32
C ALA A 248 5.58 18.08 -3.70
N PRO A 249 4.29 18.06 -3.30
CA PRO A 249 3.65 19.22 -2.70
C PRO A 249 4.03 19.35 -1.23
N LEU A 250 3.94 20.57 -0.72
CA LEU A 250 3.84 20.90 0.69
C LEU A 250 2.36 21.11 1.04
N LEU A 251 1.86 20.31 1.97
CA LEU A 251 0.57 20.50 2.62
C LEU A 251 0.79 21.18 3.96
N VAL A 252 0.15 22.32 4.18
CA VAL A 252 0.19 23.01 5.46
C VAL A 252 -1.14 22.81 6.15
N SER A 253 -1.11 22.24 7.35
CA SER A 253 -2.29 21.92 8.15
C SER A 253 -2.20 22.59 9.51
N LEU A 254 -3.35 22.91 10.11
CA LEU A 254 -3.38 23.23 11.54
C LEU A 254 -3.09 21.97 12.37
N GLY A 255 -2.35 22.15 13.46
CA GLY A 255 -2.11 21.13 14.47
C GLY A 255 -1.97 21.71 15.88
N GLU A 256 -1.90 20.84 16.88
CA GLU A 256 -1.71 21.24 18.29
C GLU A 256 -0.31 21.83 18.56
N ARG A 257 0.67 21.41 17.75
CA ARG A 257 2.07 21.82 17.84
C ARG A 257 2.65 21.91 16.43
N ASP A 258 3.63 22.78 16.27
CA ASP A 258 4.40 22.82 15.03
C ASP A 258 5.19 21.53 14.87
N SER A 259 5.03 20.89 13.72
CA SER A 259 5.76 19.67 13.38
C SER A 259 5.79 19.45 11.87
N GLU A 260 6.71 18.63 11.40
CA GLU A 260 6.87 18.30 9.99
C GLU A 260 6.95 16.80 9.81
N VAL A 261 6.25 16.30 8.79
CA VAL A 261 6.29 14.91 8.35
C VAL A 261 6.58 14.90 6.85
N ARG A 262 7.68 14.27 6.47
CA ARG A 262 8.03 14.04 5.05
C ARG A 262 7.53 12.68 4.61
N ILE A 263 6.97 12.59 3.42
CA ILE A 263 6.39 11.37 2.87
C ILE A 263 7.27 10.89 1.73
N TYR A 264 7.76 9.66 1.83
CA TYR A 264 8.62 9.04 0.84
C TYR A 264 7.97 7.80 0.25
N GLU A 265 8.20 7.56 -1.03
CA GLU A 265 8.00 6.26 -1.65
C GLU A 265 9.26 5.43 -1.40
N VAL A 266 9.10 4.31 -0.72
CA VAL A 266 10.14 3.30 -0.54
C VAL A 266 9.81 2.12 -1.45
N SER A 267 10.80 1.63 -2.19
CA SER A 267 10.59 0.57 -3.18
C SER A 267 11.59 -0.56 -3.09
N VAL A 268 11.13 -1.76 -3.41
CA VAL A 268 11.95 -2.92 -3.75
C VAL A 268 11.91 -3.08 -5.25
N ILE A 269 13.07 -3.12 -5.87
CA ILE A 269 13.23 -3.18 -7.32
C ILE A 269 14.03 -4.41 -7.73
N SER A 270 13.79 -4.89 -8.95
CA SER A 270 14.59 -5.96 -9.54
C SER A 270 15.96 -5.45 -10.01
N ASN A 271 16.86 -6.38 -10.33
CA ASN A 271 18.12 -6.03 -11.02
C ASN A 271 17.91 -5.34 -12.37
N GLU A 272 16.75 -5.53 -13.00
CA GLU A 272 16.35 -4.86 -14.25
C GLU A 272 15.65 -3.51 -13.98
N ASN A 273 15.75 -2.96 -12.78
CA ASN A 273 15.11 -1.71 -12.34
C ASN A 273 13.57 -1.71 -12.40
N ARG A 274 12.92 -2.89 -12.40
CA ARG A 274 11.46 -2.96 -12.32
C ARG A 274 11.01 -2.85 -10.88
N VAL A 275 10.05 -1.98 -10.58
CA VAL A 275 9.45 -1.89 -9.25
C VAL A 275 8.65 -3.17 -8.97
N LEU A 276 9.09 -3.93 -7.96
CA LEU A 276 8.44 -5.17 -7.53
C LEU A 276 7.44 -4.89 -6.40
N TYR A 277 7.75 -3.92 -5.56
CA TYR A 277 6.91 -3.45 -4.47
C TYR A 277 7.26 -1.99 -4.18
N SER A 278 6.27 -1.16 -3.87
CA SER A 278 6.48 0.16 -3.28
C SER A 278 5.39 0.50 -2.28
N GLU A 279 5.74 1.35 -1.33
CA GLU A 279 4.81 1.89 -0.34
C GLU A 279 5.16 3.33 0.05
N PRO A 280 4.17 4.13 0.49
CA PRO A 280 4.42 5.40 1.13
C PRO A 280 4.84 5.21 2.60
N VAL A 281 5.85 5.96 3.04
CA VAL A 281 6.35 6.00 4.42
C VAL A 281 6.49 7.44 4.86
N GLY A 282 5.89 7.79 5.99
CA GLY A 282 6.09 9.09 6.64
C GLY A 282 7.30 9.06 7.56
N VAL A 283 8.03 10.18 7.64
CA VAL A 283 9.15 10.38 8.57
C VAL A 283 8.91 11.69 9.31
N ASP A 284 8.72 11.62 10.62
CA ASP A 284 8.61 12.82 11.46
C ASP A 284 9.98 13.43 11.79
N GLU A 285 9.99 14.58 12.45
CA GLU A 285 11.23 15.30 12.78
C GLU A 285 12.19 14.53 13.70
N SER A 286 11.68 13.60 14.50
CA SER A 286 12.49 12.70 15.34
C SER A 286 13.11 11.54 14.54
N GLY A 287 12.71 11.42 13.27
CA GLY A 287 13.03 10.33 12.37
C GLY A 287 12.26 9.05 12.67
N ARG A 288 11.11 9.14 13.35
CA ARG A 288 10.19 8.00 13.55
C ARG A 288 9.42 7.75 12.26
N LEU A 289 9.28 6.48 11.92
CA LEU A 289 8.60 6.04 10.71
C LEU A 289 7.10 5.88 10.97
N LEU A 290 6.29 6.44 10.08
CA LEU A 290 4.84 6.37 10.08
C LEU A 290 4.39 5.56 8.87
N ARG A 291 3.60 4.51 9.09
CA ARG A 291 3.15 3.59 8.03
C ARG A 291 1.71 3.15 8.28
N GLY A 292 1.11 2.51 7.28
CA GLY A 292 -0.21 1.89 7.37
C GLY A 292 -1.27 2.82 7.96
N ALA A 293 -1.97 2.36 9.00
CA ALA A 293 -3.07 3.10 9.60
C ALA A 293 -2.65 4.45 10.18
N GLU A 294 -1.47 4.54 10.81
CA GLU A 294 -0.98 5.78 11.41
C GLU A 294 -0.73 6.85 10.34
N LEU A 295 -0.10 6.46 9.23
CA LEU A 295 0.15 7.35 8.10
C LEU A 295 -1.15 7.83 7.46
N VAL A 296 -2.08 6.90 7.21
CA VAL A 296 -3.38 7.22 6.59
C VAL A 296 -4.20 8.17 7.47
N LYS A 297 -4.24 7.93 8.79
CA LYS A 297 -4.91 8.82 9.74
C LYS A 297 -4.26 10.19 9.82
N LEU A 298 -2.92 10.26 9.80
CA LEU A 298 -2.20 11.53 9.75
C LEU A 298 -2.57 12.33 8.49
N PHE A 299 -2.60 11.68 7.33
CA PHE A 299 -3.04 12.31 6.08
C PHE A 299 -4.51 12.78 6.16
N ALA A 300 -5.41 11.94 6.67
CA ALA A 300 -6.81 12.30 6.83
C ALA A 300 -6.97 13.51 7.77
N GLY A 301 -6.23 13.55 8.88
CA GLY A 301 -6.18 14.68 9.80
C GLY A 301 -5.63 15.95 9.13
N ALA A 302 -4.53 15.82 8.40
CA ALA A 302 -3.91 16.93 7.68
C ALA A 302 -4.83 17.53 6.61
N LEU A 303 -5.57 16.68 5.88
CA LEU A 303 -6.54 17.14 4.87
C LEU A 303 -7.77 17.79 5.51
N ARG A 304 -8.26 17.28 6.64
CA ARG A 304 -9.39 17.89 7.38
C ARG A 304 -9.08 19.30 7.86
N ASN A 305 -7.81 19.54 8.23
CA ASN A 305 -7.34 20.79 8.80
C ASN A 305 -6.41 21.54 7.83
N LEU A 306 -6.52 21.25 6.53
CA LEU A 306 -5.67 21.84 5.50
C LEU A 306 -5.88 23.35 5.47
N VAL A 307 -4.76 24.07 5.56
CA VAL A 307 -4.71 25.52 5.42
C VAL A 307 -4.51 25.89 3.96
N PHE A 308 -3.48 25.30 3.32
CA PHE A 308 -3.16 25.47 1.91
C PHE A 308 -2.16 24.41 1.44
N GLU A 309 -2.02 24.30 0.13
CA GLU A 309 -1.01 23.50 -0.56
C GLU A 309 -0.16 24.33 -1.55
N THR A 310 1.11 23.95 -1.70
CA THR A 310 2.00 24.54 -2.71
C THR A 310 3.04 23.54 -3.23
N GLN A 311 3.58 23.80 -4.42
CA GLN A 311 4.71 23.06 -5.00
C GLN A 311 5.99 23.92 -5.05
N GLU A 312 5.92 25.20 -4.64
CA GLU A 312 7.06 26.13 -4.62
C GLU A 312 7.51 26.39 -3.19
N PHE A 313 8.47 25.59 -2.72
CA PHE A 313 9.06 25.72 -1.39
C PHE A 313 10.50 25.21 -1.38
N SER A 314 11.32 25.74 -0.46
CA SER A 314 12.67 25.24 -0.23
C SER A 314 12.64 24.01 0.67
N VAL A 315 13.09 22.85 0.18
CA VAL A 315 13.33 21.66 1.01
C VAL A 315 14.79 21.69 1.49
N GLN A 316 15.01 21.72 2.80
CA GLN A 316 16.34 21.38 3.33
C GLN A 316 16.51 19.86 3.34
N ASP A 317 17.59 19.39 2.72
CA ASP A 317 18.05 18.01 2.88
C ASP A 317 18.45 17.79 4.34
N ARG A 318 17.75 16.88 5.01
CA ARG A 318 18.14 16.34 6.31
C ARG A 318 18.60 14.90 6.09
N ASP A 319 19.53 14.40 6.91
CA ASP A 319 20.17 13.06 6.87
C ASP A 319 19.22 11.83 7.05
N PHE A 320 17.95 11.94 6.70
CA PHE A 320 16.93 10.90 6.88
C PHE A 320 17.08 9.70 5.92
N ASP A 321 17.91 9.84 4.89
CA ASP A 321 18.16 8.79 3.91
C ASP A 321 18.60 7.47 4.56
N THR A 322 19.43 7.55 5.60
CA THR A 322 19.94 6.35 6.29
C THR A 322 18.85 5.53 6.97
N ARG A 323 17.87 6.18 7.63
CA ARG A 323 16.75 5.48 8.28
C ARG A 323 15.76 4.92 7.27
N LEU A 324 15.49 5.65 6.20
CA LEU A 324 14.64 5.19 5.10
C LEU A 324 15.25 3.97 4.40
N LEU A 325 16.55 4.00 4.14
CA LEU A 325 17.29 2.87 3.59
C LEU A 325 17.30 1.67 4.55
N SER A 326 17.45 1.90 5.86
CA SER A 326 17.32 0.82 6.86
C SER A 326 15.94 0.19 6.82
N HIS A 327 14.88 1.02 6.81
CA HIS A 327 13.50 0.55 6.72
C HIS A 327 13.24 -0.27 5.46
N ALA A 328 13.69 0.22 4.31
CA ALA A 328 13.56 -0.48 3.05
C ALA A 328 14.27 -1.85 3.07
N ASN A 329 15.43 -1.93 3.71
CA ASN A 329 16.15 -3.18 3.90
C ASN A 329 15.42 -4.13 4.85
N ASP A 330 14.84 -3.62 5.93
CA ASP A 330 14.02 -4.39 6.86
C ASP A 330 12.78 -4.94 6.16
N LEU A 331 12.11 -4.14 5.31
CA LEU A 331 11.00 -4.58 4.50
C LEU A 331 11.40 -5.66 3.50
N LEU A 332 12.53 -5.49 2.80
CA LEU A 332 13.07 -6.52 1.91
C LEU A 332 13.36 -7.81 2.69
N ARG A 333 13.90 -7.72 3.90
CA ARG A 333 14.13 -8.87 4.79
C ARG A 333 12.81 -9.53 5.19
N ASP A 334 11.81 -8.76 5.58
CA ASP A 334 10.54 -9.27 6.06
C ASP A 334 9.76 -9.96 4.92
N LEU A 335 9.69 -9.34 3.74
CA LEU A 335 9.09 -9.93 2.54
C LEU A 335 9.77 -11.23 2.08
N THR A 336 11.04 -11.43 2.44
CA THR A 336 11.83 -12.61 2.06
C THR A 336 12.06 -13.59 3.21
N SER A 337 11.52 -13.30 4.40
CA SER A 337 11.78 -14.06 5.64
C SER A 337 11.31 -15.52 5.54
N ASP A 338 10.12 -15.75 4.97
CA ASP A 338 9.59 -17.10 4.74
C ASP A 338 10.42 -17.88 3.72
N TYR A 339 10.87 -17.22 2.65
CA TYR A 339 11.77 -17.83 1.67
C TYR A 339 13.12 -18.21 2.29
N ARG A 340 13.68 -17.36 3.14
CA ARG A 340 14.93 -17.64 3.88
C ARG A 340 14.76 -18.81 4.84
N THR A 341 13.65 -18.85 5.57
CA THR A 341 13.30 -19.94 6.49
C THR A 341 13.15 -21.25 5.73
N TYR A 342 12.40 -21.25 4.62
CA TYR A 342 12.26 -22.40 3.74
C TYR A 342 13.62 -22.88 3.21
N LYS A 343 14.46 -21.97 2.71
CA LYS A 343 15.81 -22.29 2.18
C LYS A 343 16.73 -22.89 3.26
N HIS A 344 16.60 -22.47 4.52
CA HIS A 344 17.41 -22.96 5.63
C HIS A 344 16.94 -24.33 6.16
N GLU A 345 15.64 -24.60 6.19
CA GLU A 345 15.08 -25.87 6.66
C GLU A 345 15.07 -26.96 5.58
N LEU A 346 15.05 -26.60 4.30
CA LEU A 346 15.02 -27.55 3.18
C LEU A 346 16.16 -28.59 3.20
N PRO A 347 17.43 -28.23 3.48
CA PRO A 347 18.52 -29.21 3.57
C PRO A 347 18.39 -30.19 4.75
N ARG A 348 17.68 -29.82 5.82
CA ARG A 348 17.43 -30.71 6.97
C ARG A 348 16.36 -31.76 6.66
N LEU A 349 15.34 -31.36 5.90
CA LEU A 349 14.20 -32.20 5.53
C LEU A 349 14.50 -33.09 4.31
N ALA A 350 15.40 -32.65 3.43
CA ALA A 350 15.83 -33.40 2.26
C ALA A 350 17.36 -33.19 2.01
N PRO A 351 18.22 -33.93 2.73
CA PRO A 351 19.68 -33.75 2.67
C PRO A 351 20.29 -34.03 1.29
N SER A 352 19.61 -34.81 0.44
CA SER A 352 20.04 -35.17 -0.92
C SER A 352 19.75 -34.08 -1.97
N THR A 353 18.88 -33.11 -1.67
CA THR A 353 18.67 -31.96 -2.55
C THR A 353 19.76 -30.92 -2.33
N ARG A 354 20.79 -30.94 -3.18
CA ARG A 354 21.62 -29.75 -3.40
C ARG A 354 20.72 -28.66 -3.96
N ALA A 355 20.18 -27.81 -3.10
CA ALA A 355 19.43 -26.63 -3.50
C ALA A 355 20.40 -25.65 -4.20
N GLN A 356 20.66 -25.87 -5.50
CA GLN A 356 21.36 -24.95 -6.41
C GLN A 356 20.49 -23.75 -6.81
N GLY A 357 19.43 -23.44 -6.05
CA GLY A 357 18.60 -22.27 -6.26
C GLY A 357 19.40 -21.02 -5.91
N ARG A 358 19.68 -20.17 -6.91
CA ARG A 358 20.24 -18.84 -6.70
C ARG A 358 19.32 -18.07 -5.74
N ASP A 359 19.93 -17.37 -4.79
CA ASP A 359 19.17 -16.63 -3.76
C ASP A 359 18.24 -15.61 -4.43
N LEU A 360 16.94 -15.66 -4.15
CA LEU A 360 16.00 -14.65 -4.65
C LEU A 360 16.43 -13.23 -4.24
N LEU A 361 17.13 -13.09 -3.11
CA LEU A 361 17.71 -11.82 -2.67
C LEU A 361 18.73 -11.24 -3.64
N HIS A 362 19.41 -12.08 -4.43
CA HIS A 362 20.37 -11.62 -5.42
C HIS A 362 19.72 -10.83 -6.57
N TYR A 363 18.40 -10.98 -6.74
CA TYR A 363 17.64 -10.32 -7.81
C TYR A 363 16.81 -9.12 -7.35
N MET A 364 16.85 -8.82 -6.06
CA MET A 364 16.07 -7.77 -5.43
C MET A 364 16.99 -6.81 -4.70
N ARG A 365 16.73 -5.53 -4.85
CA ARG A 365 17.46 -4.48 -4.15
C ARG A 365 16.50 -3.39 -3.70
N VAL A 366 16.92 -2.64 -2.69
CA VAL A 366 16.23 -1.42 -2.28
C VAL A 366 16.44 -0.34 -3.34
N GLY A 367 15.35 0.26 -3.80
CA GLY A 367 15.38 1.47 -4.62
C GLY A 367 15.64 2.71 -3.76
N SER A 368 16.14 3.78 -4.37
CA SER A 368 16.33 5.06 -3.68
C SER A 368 14.97 5.62 -3.25
N PRO A 369 14.81 6.05 -1.98
CA PRO A 369 13.59 6.70 -1.53
C PRO A 369 13.28 7.94 -2.38
N ARG A 370 12.00 8.13 -2.74
CA ARG A 370 11.55 9.29 -3.52
C ARG A 370 10.60 10.13 -2.69
N LEU A 371 10.89 11.42 -2.50
CA LEU A 371 9.97 12.33 -1.79
C LEU A 371 8.67 12.46 -2.58
N LEU A 372 7.56 12.09 -1.95
CA LEU A 372 6.20 12.22 -2.47
C LEU A 372 5.55 13.54 -2.08
N GLY A 373 5.86 14.06 -0.90
CA GLY A 373 5.26 15.28 -0.36
C GLY A 373 5.75 15.58 1.05
N VAL A 374 5.43 16.77 1.54
CA VAL A 374 5.72 17.21 2.90
C VAL A 374 4.41 17.68 3.54
N ILE A 375 4.17 17.31 4.79
CA ILE A 375 3.07 17.80 5.60
C ILE A 375 3.68 18.61 6.74
N ARG A 376 3.34 19.90 6.81
CA ARG A 376 3.70 20.75 7.94
C ARG A 376 2.46 21.07 8.76
N PHE A 377 2.54 20.79 10.05
CA PHE A 377 1.56 21.24 11.02
C PHE A 377 2.02 22.56 11.64
N THR A 378 1.12 23.52 11.75
CA THR A 378 1.37 24.79 12.45
C THR A 378 0.32 25.03 13.54
N SER A 379 0.71 25.61 14.69
CA SER A 379 -0.18 25.89 15.82
C SER A 379 -0.45 27.39 16.01
N GLU A 380 -1.67 27.73 16.46
CA GLU A 380 -2.08 29.13 16.70
C GLU A 380 -1.28 29.81 17.83
N THR A 381 -0.76 29.02 18.76
CA THR A 381 0.11 29.48 19.86
C THR A 381 1.42 30.07 19.36
N SER A 382 2.02 29.48 18.33
CA SER A 382 3.28 29.96 17.75
C SER A 382 3.08 31.31 17.07
N PHE A 383 1.98 31.50 16.37
CA PHE A 383 1.60 32.78 15.80
C PHE A 383 1.32 33.87 16.85
N SER A 384 0.71 33.50 17.98
CA SER A 384 0.45 34.44 19.08
C SER A 384 1.75 34.92 19.73
N SER A 385 2.73 34.04 19.91
CA SER A 385 4.05 34.39 20.47
C SER A 385 4.86 35.35 19.59
N GLU A 386 4.65 35.32 18.26
CA GLU A 386 5.31 36.24 17.34
C GLU A 386 4.81 37.68 17.44
N ARG A 387 3.56 37.88 17.89
CA ARG A 387 3.01 39.22 18.12
C ARG A 387 3.69 39.93 19.29
N GLU A 388 4.23 39.17 20.24
CA GLU A 388 4.92 39.66 21.46
C GLU A 388 6.39 40.03 21.22
N LEU A 389 6.95 39.76 20.02
CA LEU A 389 8.31 40.13 19.67
C LEU A 389 8.52 41.65 19.67
N SER A 390 9.72 42.09 20.07
CA SER A 390 10.09 43.50 20.05
C SER A 390 10.11 44.06 18.63
N MET A 391 9.96 45.39 18.50
CA MET A 391 10.00 46.06 17.20
C MET A 391 11.35 45.85 16.46
N GLU A 392 12.45 45.75 17.20
CA GLU A 392 13.79 45.53 16.65
C GLU A 392 13.97 44.10 16.13
N GLU A 393 13.36 43.11 16.80
CA GLU A 393 13.35 41.72 16.33
C GLU A 393 12.50 41.58 15.07
N LYS A 394 11.29 42.17 15.04
CA LYS A 394 10.42 42.15 13.85
C LYS A 394 11.12 42.74 12.64
N LYS A 395 11.77 43.90 12.80
CA LYS A 395 12.53 44.54 11.71
C LYS A 395 13.69 43.70 11.20
N ARG A 396 14.41 42.98 12.08
CA ARG A 396 15.47 42.05 11.67
C ARG A 396 14.92 40.85 10.89
N ILE A 397 13.80 40.29 11.35
CA ILE A 397 13.12 39.16 10.72
C ILE A 397 12.61 39.56 9.34
N GLU A 398 11.95 40.71 9.21
CA GLU A 398 11.46 41.24 7.93
C GLU A 398 12.61 41.48 6.94
N ALA A 399 13.70 42.10 7.38
CA ALA A 399 14.87 42.33 6.52
C ALA A 399 15.50 41.03 6.02
N GLU A 400 15.60 40.01 6.88
CA GLU A 400 16.14 38.71 6.50
C GLU A 400 15.19 37.94 5.58
N ALA A 401 13.87 37.98 5.85
CA ALA A 401 12.85 37.40 4.98
C ALA A 401 12.90 38.01 3.57
N MET A 402 13.00 39.34 3.49
CA MET A 402 13.09 40.08 2.23
C MET A 402 14.34 39.69 1.43
N ARG A 403 15.49 39.59 2.10
CA ARG A 403 16.75 39.14 1.48
C ARG A 403 16.60 37.73 0.89
N ILE A 404 16.02 36.81 1.65
CA ILE A 404 15.82 35.41 1.22
C ILE A 404 14.85 35.32 0.05
N ALA A 405 13.77 36.10 0.06
CA ALA A 405 12.81 36.15 -1.04
C ALA A 405 13.45 36.65 -2.35
N LEU A 406 14.26 37.71 -2.28
CA LEU A 406 15.03 38.23 -3.43
C LEU A 406 16.04 37.20 -3.96
N ASP A 407 16.77 36.55 -3.06
CA ASP A 407 17.76 35.54 -3.43
C ASP A 407 17.10 34.30 -4.07
N TYR A 408 15.93 33.89 -3.57
CA TYR A 408 15.13 32.80 -4.13
C TYR A 408 14.70 33.10 -5.57
N GLU A 409 14.12 34.28 -5.83
CA GLU A 409 13.68 34.67 -7.19
C GLU A 409 14.85 34.73 -8.17
N LYS A 410 16.01 35.28 -7.75
CA LYS A 410 17.23 35.28 -8.56
C LYS A 410 17.72 33.87 -8.87
N ALA A 411 17.67 32.96 -7.89
CA ALA A 411 18.06 31.56 -8.08
C ALA A 411 17.13 30.83 -9.07
N GLN A 412 15.85 31.23 -9.17
CA GLN A 412 14.93 30.74 -10.21
C GLN A 412 15.16 31.40 -11.58
N GLY A 413 16.15 32.28 -11.71
CA GLY A 413 16.50 32.96 -12.96
C GLY A 413 15.58 34.14 -13.32
N ARG A 414 14.87 34.69 -12.32
CA ARG A 414 14.00 35.86 -12.47
C ARG A 414 14.74 37.14 -12.05
N GLU A 415 14.18 38.28 -12.41
CA GLU A 415 14.69 39.62 -12.09
C GLU A 415 13.79 40.30 -11.05
N PRO A 416 14.04 40.08 -9.75
CA PRO A 416 13.26 40.72 -8.69
C PRO A 416 13.76 42.13 -8.35
N VAL A 417 12.82 43.03 -8.09
CA VAL A 417 13.06 44.43 -7.68
C VAL A 417 12.25 44.71 -6.40
N ASP A 418 12.92 45.26 -5.39
CA ASP A 418 12.28 45.74 -4.16
C ASP A 418 11.48 47.03 -4.44
N VAL A 419 10.18 46.98 -4.12
CA VAL A 419 9.21 48.07 -4.27
C VAL A 419 8.42 48.33 -2.97
N SER A 420 8.81 47.73 -1.85
CA SER A 420 8.15 47.79 -0.53
C SER A 420 7.87 49.22 -0.03
N GLY A 421 8.68 50.20 -0.44
CA GLY A 421 8.50 51.62 -0.07
C GLY A 421 7.62 52.45 -1.02
N LYS A 422 7.10 51.88 -2.11
CA LYS A 422 6.40 52.61 -3.18
C LYS A 422 5.05 52.01 -3.56
N GLU A 423 4.94 50.69 -3.46
CA GLU A 423 3.77 49.93 -3.85
C GLU A 423 3.17 49.25 -2.63
N HIS A 424 1.95 48.72 -2.76
CA HIS A 424 1.29 47.95 -1.70
C HIS A 424 1.66 46.44 -1.75
N PHE A 425 2.89 46.15 -2.16
CA PHE A 425 3.54 44.83 -2.16
C PHE A 425 5.06 45.01 -2.13
N ASP A 426 5.81 43.98 -1.73
CA ASP A 426 7.25 44.11 -1.46
C ASP A 426 8.16 43.94 -2.69
N ILE A 427 7.92 42.93 -3.52
CA ILE A 427 8.81 42.56 -4.64
C ILE A 427 8.05 42.49 -5.95
N LEU A 428 8.56 43.16 -6.98
CA LEU A 428 8.16 42.95 -8.37
C LEU A 428 9.17 42.04 -9.06
N SER A 429 8.77 40.84 -9.49
CA SER A 429 9.67 39.88 -10.15
C SER A 429 9.21 39.56 -11.57
N ARG A 430 10.13 39.67 -12.53
CA ARG A 430 9.88 39.35 -13.94
C ARG A 430 10.72 38.16 -14.37
N ASP A 431 10.10 37.21 -15.07
CA ASP A 431 10.84 36.16 -15.76
C ASP A 431 11.25 36.66 -17.15
N PRO A 432 12.55 36.83 -17.43
CA PRO A 432 13.03 37.32 -18.72
C PRO A 432 12.77 36.34 -19.88
N LYS A 433 12.52 35.05 -19.60
CA LYS A 433 12.27 34.02 -20.62
C LYS A 433 10.82 33.97 -21.04
N THR A 434 9.90 34.06 -20.08
CA THR A 434 8.46 33.90 -20.32
C THR A 434 7.69 35.21 -20.36
N GLY A 435 8.26 36.29 -19.81
CA GLY A 435 7.58 37.56 -19.61
C GLY A 435 6.60 37.56 -18.44
N GLU A 436 6.50 36.45 -17.69
CA GLU A 436 5.61 36.34 -16.53
C GLU A 436 6.05 37.32 -15.43
N VAL A 437 5.07 37.99 -14.81
CA VAL A 437 5.31 38.97 -13.75
C VAL A 437 4.62 38.51 -12.48
N ARG A 438 5.38 38.43 -11.38
CA ARG A 438 4.91 38.15 -10.02
C ARG A 438 4.90 39.43 -9.18
N TYR A 439 3.79 39.68 -8.51
CA TYR A 439 3.64 40.70 -7.47
C TYR A 439 3.73 39.96 -6.13
N ILE A 440 4.84 40.13 -5.42
CA ILE A 440 5.19 39.29 -4.26
C ILE A 440 5.10 40.12 -2.99
N GLU A 441 4.38 39.60 -2.01
CA GLU A 441 4.35 40.07 -0.62
C GLU A 441 5.18 39.13 0.26
N VAL A 442 6.03 39.67 1.13
CA VAL A 442 6.96 38.88 1.96
C VAL A 442 6.59 38.99 3.43
N LYS A 443 6.31 37.84 4.08
CA LYS A 443 6.07 37.76 5.52
C LYS A 443 7.14 36.93 6.20
N GLY A 444 7.81 37.52 7.18
CA GLY A 444 8.87 36.89 7.96
C GLY A 444 8.37 36.41 9.32
N HIS A 445 8.78 35.19 9.69
CA HIS A 445 8.44 34.55 10.95
C HIS A 445 9.71 34.10 11.70
N ALA A 446 9.77 34.40 13.00
CA ALA A 446 10.86 33.95 13.86
C ALA A 446 10.83 32.43 13.99
N GLY A 447 9.63 31.89 14.17
CA GLY A 447 9.36 30.47 14.35
C GLY A 447 8.83 29.81 13.07
N PRO A 448 8.28 28.59 13.18
CA PRO A 448 7.81 27.79 12.05
C PRO A 448 6.41 28.20 11.56
N SER A 449 5.87 29.31 12.06
CA SER A 449 4.54 29.82 11.70
C SER A 449 4.45 30.08 10.19
N LEU A 450 3.31 29.69 9.61
CA LEU A 450 2.98 29.96 8.20
C LEU A 450 1.70 30.81 8.05
N LEU A 451 1.29 31.50 9.11
CA LEU A 451 0.14 32.40 9.10
C LEU A 451 0.57 33.81 8.74
N ALA A 452 -0.13 34.44 7.78
CA ALA A 452 0.19 35.78 7.30
C ALA A 452 -0.93 36.78 7.58
N GLU A 453 -0.55 38.00 7.97
CA GLU A 453 -1.46 39.15 8.07
C GLU A 453 -1.23 40.09 6.88
N LEU A 454 -2.30 40.45 6.18
CA LEU A 454 -2.27 41.46 5.12
C LEU A 454 -2.92 42.76 5.59
N SER A 455 -2.32 43.90 5.22
CA SER A 455 -2.99 45.20 5.32
C SER A 455 -4.15 45.31 4.33
N GLU A 456 -5.07 46.27 4.53
CA GLU A 456 -6.16 46.53 3.57
C GLU A 456 -5.63 46.79 2.15
N SER A 457 -4.55 47.57 2.04
CA SER A 457 -3.94 47.88 0.75
C SER A 457 -3.33 46.65 0.08
N GLU A 458 -2.62 45.80 0.84
CA GLU A 458 -2.08 44.52 0.33
C GLU A 458 -3.20 43.59 -0.13
N TYR A 459 -4.28 43.52 0.67
CA TYR A 459 -5.44 42.68 0.35
C TYR A 459 -6.16 43.14 -0.93
N GLN A 460 -6.30 44.45 -1.14
CA GLN A 460 -6.86 45.00 -2.38
C GLN A 460 -6.00 44.66 -3.60
N VAL A 461 -4.67 44.77 -3.48
CA VAL A 461 -3.76 44.37 -4.57
C VAL A 461 -3.85 42.87 -4.82
N ALA A 462 -3.93 42.04 -3.78
CA ALA A 462 -4.13 40.59 -3.93
C ALA A 462 -5.45 40.28 -4.67
N GLN A 463 -6.53 41.01 -4.37
CA GLN A 463 -7.81 40.86 -5.07
C GLN A 463 -7.75 41.27 -6.54
N GLU A 464 -6.98 42.32 -6.86
CA GLU A 464 -6.84 42.83 -8.23
C GLU A 464 -5.95 41.92 -9.08
N LYS A 465 -4.81 41.46 -8.52
CA LYS A 465 -3.77 40.75 -9.27
C LYS A 465 -3.92 39.22 -9.29
N ARG A 466 -4.68 38.63 -8.35
CA ARG A 466 -5.06 37.19 -8.30
C ARG A 466 -3.92 36.21 -8.61
N ASP A 467 -3.95 35.54 -9.76
CA ASP A 467 -3.00 34.52 -10.21
C ASP A 467 -1.57 35.05 -10.38
N ARG A 468 -1.42 36.37 -10.47
CA ARG A 468 -0.13 37.06 -10.53
C ARG A 468 0.35 37.56 -9.17
N TYR A 469 -0.48 37.47 -8.13
CA TYR A 469 -0.13 37.80 -6.76
C TYR A 469 0.42 36.56 -6.04
N TRP A 470 1.53 36.77 -5.33
CA TRP A 470 2.25 35.74 -4.62
C TRP A 470 2.51 36.18 -3.19
N LEU A 471 2.33 35.26 -2.25
CA LEU A 471 2.67 35.47 -0.84
C LEU A 471 3.84 34.57 -0.48
N TYR A 472 4.96 35.16 -0.10
CA TYR A 472 6.19 34.48 0.28
C TYR A 472 6.31 34.52 1.79
N ILE A 473 6.23 33.36 2.42
CA ILE A 473 6.31 33.21 3.87
C ILE A 473 7.67 32.60 4.20
N VAL A 474 8.49 33.34 4.94
CA VAL A 474 9.83 32.91 5.35
C VAL A 474 9.80 32.59 6.84
N CYS A 475 9.89 31.31 7.19
CA CYS A 475 9.79 30.83 8.57
C CYS A 475 11.14 30.31 9.10
N ASP A 476 11.21 30.06 10.41
CA ASP A 476 12.38 29.55 11.15
C ASP A 476 13.64 30.43 11.06
N ILE A 477 13.45 31.75 10.89
CA ILE A 477 14.55 32.72 10.80
C ILE A 477 15.40 32.73 12.08
N ALA A 478 14.76 32.71 13.26
CA ALA A 478 15.49 32.74 14.53
C ALA A 478 16.27 31.44 14.82
N LYS A 479 15.89 30.33 14.18
CA LYS A 479 16.61 29.05 14.29
C LYS A 479 17.83 28.96 13.36
N GLY A 480 18.12 30.00 12.57
CA GLY A 480 19.22 30.04 11.62
C GLY A 480 19.07 29.07 10.44
N LYS A 481 17.85 28.54 10.24
CA LYS A 481 17.52 27.59 9.17
C LYS A 481 16.27 28.06 8.44
N PRO A 482 16.31 29.25 7.83
CA PRO A 482 15.12 29.84 7.25
C PRO A 482 14.62 29.00 6.08
N GLN A 483 13.30 28.97 5.91
CA GLN A 483 12.64 28.26 4.84
C GLN A 483 11.57 29.14 4.20
N LEU A 484 11.55 29.15 2.87
CA LEU A 484 10.62 29.96 2.09
C LEU A 484 9.51 29.07 1.54
N VAL A 485 8.27 29.50 1.74
CA VAL A 485 7.06 28.92 1.19
C VAL A 485 6.38 29.97 0.31
N ALA A 486 6.23 29.68 -0.97
CA ALA A 486 5.59 30.57 -1.93
C ALA A 486 4.16 30.09 -2.24
N VAL A 487 3.19 30.98 -2.09
CA VAL A 487 1.76 30.71 -2.34
C VAL A 487 1.25 31.62 -3.45
N GLN A 488 0.90 31.03 -4.59
CA GLN A 488 0.25 31.73 -5.70
C GLN A 488 -1.25 31.87 -5.43
N ASP A 489 -1.81 33.06 -5.68
CA ASP A 489 -3.21 33.38 -5.43
C ASP A 489 -3.67 32.95 -4.02
N PRO A 490 -3.09 33.56 -2.96
CA PRO A 490 -3.39 33.18 -1.58
C PRO A 490 -4.87 33.35 -1.23
N LEU A 491 -5.61 34.21 -1.94
CA LEU A 491 -7.04 34.42 -1.69
C LEU A 491 -7.92 33.25 -2.12
N SER A 492 -7.49 32.49 -3.13
CA SER A 492 -8.19 31.28 -3.58
C SER A 492 -7.70 30.02 -2.86
N ARG A 493 -6.45 30.04 -2.36
CA ARG A 493 -5.80 28.86 -1.75
C ARG A 493 -5.76 28.86 -0.23
N MET A 494 -5.91 30.01 0.42
CA MET A 494 -5.96 30.16 1.88
C MET A 494 -7.32 30.71 2.27
N LYS A 495 -7.82 30.38 3.47
CA LYS A 495 -9.02 31.06 3.99
C LYS A 495 -8.62 32.43 4.57
N VAL A 496 -9.55 33.39 4.47
CA VAL A 496 -9.35 34.78 4.89
C VAL A 496 -10.31 35.07 6.04
N GLU A 497 -9.82 35.68 7.12
CA GLU A 497 -10.62 36.21 8.21
C GLU A 497 -10.28 37.69 8.46
N VAL A 498 -11.30 38.50 8.72
CA VAL A 498 -11.10 39.92 9.06
C VAL A 498 -10.96 40.05 10.58
N VAL A 499 -9.93 40.74 11.07
CA VAL A 499 -9.70 40.93 12.51
C VAL A 499 -9.44 42.40 12.83
N GLY A 500 -10.34 43.02 13.62
CA GLY A 500 -10.17 44.36 14.17
C GLY A 500 -10.29 45.52 13.17
N ALA A 501 -9.76 46.70 13.51
CA ALA A 501 -9.76 47.89 12.66
C ALA A 501 -8.88 47.66 11.42
N VAL A 502 -9.50 47.03 10.41
CA VAL A 502 -9.04 46.82 9.03
C VAL A 502 -7.68 46.13 8.89
N LYS A 503 -7.54 44.94 9.50
CA LYS A 503 -6.49 43.96 9.19
C LYS A 503 -7.13 42.65 8.71
N TYR A 504 -6.60 42.07 7.63
CA TYR A 504 -7.03 40.77 7.11
C TYR A 504 -6.02 39.72 7.53
N ILE A 505 -6.45 38.77 8.34
CA ILE A 505 -5.63 37.62 8.72
C ILE A 505 -6.04 36.46 7.83
N LEU A 506 -5.12 35.96 7.02
CA LEU A 506 -5.35 34.71 6.29
C LEU A 506 -5.33 33.57 7.32
N LYS A 507 -6.50 32.97 7.57
CA LYS A 507 -6.77 31.97 8.61
C LYS A 507 -7.46 30.75 8.02
N PRO A 508 -7.45 29.58 8.65
CA PRO A 508 -7.89 28.30 8.07
C PRO A 508 -9.41 28.11 7.97
N ARG A 509 -9.88 27.45 6.89
CA ARG A 509 -11.31 27.24 6.62
C ARG A 509 -11.89 26.30 7.68
N SER A 510 -12.60 26.84 8.68
CA SER A 510 -13.23 26.01 9.70
C SER A 510 -14.38 25.22 9.05
N PRO A 511 -14.53 23.91 9.31
CA PRO A 511 -15.73 23.20 8.93
C PRO A 511 -16.87 23.85 9.70
N ALA A 512 -17.79 24.49 8.99
CA ALA A 512 -18.99 24.99 9.62
C ALA A 512 -19.73 23.78 10.22
N LEU A 513 -19.89 23.79 11.55
CA LEU A 513 -20.78 22.88 12.28
C LEU A 513 -22.21 23.12 11.75
N TRP A 514 -22.68 22.24 10.86
CA TRP A 514 -24.10 22.10 10.52
C TRP A 514 -24.43 20.62 10.35
#